data_AF-P01854-F1
#
_entry.id   AF-P01854-F1
#
_cell.length_a   1.000
_cell.length_b   1.000
_cell.length_c   1.000
_cell.angle_alpha   90.00
_cell.angle_beta   90.00
_cell.angle_gamma   90.00
#
_symmetry.space_group_name_H-M   'P 1'
#
loop_
_entity.id
_entity.type
_entity.pdbx_description
1 polymer ?
#
loop_
_entity_poly.entity_id
_entity_poly.type
_entity_poly.pdbx_seq_one_letter_code
_entity_poly.pdbx_strand_id
1 'polypeptide(L)'
;ASTQSPSVFPLTRCCKNIPSNATSVTLGCLATGYFPEPVMVTWDTGSLNGTTMTLPATTLTLSGHYATISLLTVSGAWAKQMFTCRVAHTPSSTDWVDNKTFSVCSRDFTPPTVKILQSSCDGGGHFPPTIQLLCLVSGYTPGTINITWLEDGQVMDVDLSTASTTQEGELASTQSELTLSQKHWLSDRTYTCQVTYQGHTFEDSTKKCADSNPRGVSAYLSRPSPFDLFIRKSPTITCLVVDLAPSKGTVNLTWSRASGKPVNHSTRKEEKQRNGTLTVTSTLPVGTRDWIEGETYQCRVTHPHLPRALMRSTTKTSGPRAAPEVYAFATPEWPGSRDKRTLACLIQNFMPEDISVQWLHNEVQLPDARHSTTQPRKTKGSGFFVFSRLEVTRAEWEQKDEFICRAVHEAASPSQTVQRAVSVNPGLAGGSAQSQRAPDRVLCHSGQQQGLPRAAGGSVPHPRCHCGAGRADWPGPPELDVCVEEAEGEAPWTWTGLCIFAALFLLSVSYSAAITLLMVQRFLSATRQGRPQTSLDYTNVLQPHA
;
A
#
# COMPACT_ATOMS: atom_id res chain seq x y z
N ALA A 1 -35.38 -4.06 -10.27
CA ALA A 1 -34.29 -4.29 -9.30
C ALA A 1 -34.89 -4.38 -7.90
N SER A 2 -34.19 -4.97 -6.93
CA SER A 2 -34.57 -4.88 -5.53
C SER A 2 -34.39 -3.43 -5.03
N THR A 3 -35.20 -3.01 -4.08
CA THR A 3 -35.02 -1.72 -3.42
C THR A 3 -33.61 -1.62 -2.82
N GLN A 4 -32.90 -0.55 -3.10
CA GLN A 4 -31.57 -0.26 -2.53
C GLN A 4 -31.49 1.21 -2.09
N SER A 5 -30.94 1.43 -0.90
CA SER A 5 -30.70 2.78 -0.35
C SER A 5 -29.52 3.46 -1.02
N PRO A 6 -29.53 4.80 -1.17
CA PRO A 6 -28.43 5.52 -1.78
C PRO A 6 -27.20 5.56 -0.87
N SER A 7 -26.03 5.52 -1.49
CA SER A 7 -24.78 5.97 -0.87
C SER A 7 -24.62 7.47 -1.10
N VAL A 8 -24.36 8.24 -0.04
CA VAL A 8 -24.29 9.70 -0.10
C VAL A 8 -22.86 10.18 0.11
N PHE A 9 -22.40 11.05 -0.79
CA PHE A 9 -21.04 11.58 -0.77
C PHE A 9 -21.01 13.11 -0.85
N PRO A 10 -20.25 13.78 0.03
CA PRO A 10 -20.03 15.22 -0.06
C PRO A 10 -19.10 15.55 -1.24
N LEU A 11 -19.43 16.60 -1.99
CA LEU A 11 -18.60 17.13 -3.07
C LEU A 11 -18.15 18.55 -2.68
N THR A 12 -16.86 18.70 -2.38
CA THR A 12 -16.25 19.98 -2.00
C THR A 12 -15.08 20.31 -2.90
N ARG A 13 -14.70 21.58 -2.95
CA ARG A 13 -13.47 21.99 -3.65
C ARG A 13 -12.26 21.82 -2.75
N CYS A 14 -11.09 21.58 -3.33
CA CYS A 14 -9.84 21.73 -2.61
C CYS A 14 -9.71 23.17 -2.11
N CYS A 15 -9.35 23.37 -0.83
CA CYS A 15 -9.21 24.73 -0.27
C CYS A 15 -8.22 25.61 -1.04
N LYS A 16 -7.22 24.99 -1.69
CA LYS A 16 -6.24 25.68 -2.55
C LYS A 16 -6.87 26.34 -3.79
N ASN A 17 -8.01 25.82 -4.26
CA ASN A 17 -8.68 26.24 -5.48
C ASN A 17 -9.82 27.24 -5.23
N ILE A 18 -9.97 27.71 -4.00
CA ILE A 18 -10.93 28.76 -3.65
C ILE A 18 -10.17 30.09 -3.66
N PRO A 19 -10.52 31.03 -4.57
CA PRO A 19 -9.95 32.36 -4.56
C PRO A 19 -10.13 33.02 -3.19
N SER A 20 -9.08 33.67 -2.68
CA SER A 20 -9.12 34.35 -1.38
C SER A 20 -10.17 35.47 -1.30
N ASN A 21 -10.63 35.97 -2.45
CA ASN A 21 -11.66 36.99 -2.61
C ASN A 21 -13.03 36.43 -3.05
N ALA A 22 -13.24 35.11 -2.99
CA ALA A 22 -14.50 34.50 -3.40
C ALA A 22 -15.67 35.01 -2.54
N THR A 23 -16.67 35.61 -3.18
CA THR A 23 -17.88 36.12 -2.52
C THR A 23 -18.96 35.04 -2.36
N SER A 24 -18.90 33.99 -3.16
CA SER A 24 -19.78 32.83 -3.13
C SER A 24 -19.02 31.55 -3.40
N VAL A 25 -19.58 30.43 -2.94
CA VAL A 25 -19.01 29.10 -3.14
C VAL A 25 -20.11 28.08 -3.40
N THR A 26 -19.81 27.09 -4.22
CA THR A 26 -20.72 26.00 -4.58
C THR A 26 -20.18 24.68 -4.03
N LEU A 27 -21.07 23.97 -3.35
CA LEU A 27 -20.88 22.63 -2.77
C LEU A 27 -21.81 21.66 -3.50
N GLY A 28 -21.52 20.36 -3.42
CA GLY A 28 -22.38 19.33 -3.96
C GLY A 28 -22.57 18.15 -3.02
N CYS A 29 -23.57 17.35 -3.32
CA CYS A 29 -23.94 16.14 -2.61
C CYS A 29 -24.40 15.11 -3.64
N LEU A 30 -23.64 14.03 -3.79
CA LEU A 30 -23.92 12.93 -4.70
C LEU A 30 -24.69 11.85 -3.94
N ALA A 31 -25.88 11.48 -4.42
CA ALA A 31 -26.59 10.29 -4.00
C ALA A 31 -26.53 9.27 -5.14
N THR A 32 -25.99 8.09 -4.91
CA THR A 32 -25.73 7.08 -5.96
C THR A 32 -26.08 5.67 -5.51
N GLY A 33 -26.37 4.77 -6.47
CA GLY A 33 -26.59 3.35 -6.19
C GLY A 33 -27.96 3.01 -5.62
N TYR A 34 -28.97 3.89 -5.76
CA TYR A 34 -30.31 3.65 -5.24
C TYR A 34 -31.28 3.15 -6.31
N PHE A 35 -32.35 2.50 -5.85
CA PHE A 35 -33.48 2.10 -6.67
C PHE A 35 -34.71 1.90 -5.79
N PRO A 36 -35.92 2.29 -6.21
CA PRO A 36 -36.29 3.13 -7.37
C PRO A 36 -36.17 4.65 -7.10
N GLU A 37 -36.44 5.50 -8.09
CA GLU A 37 -36.66 6.94 -7.85
C GLU A 37 -37.96 7.21 -7.06
N PRO A 38 -38.10 8.35 -6.33
CA PRO A 38 -37.15 9.46 -6.21
C PRO A 38 -36.33 9.47 -4.91
N VAL A 39 -35.21 10.20 -4.92
CA VAL A 39 -34.48 10.64 -3.72
C VAL A 39 -34.83 12.11 -3.44
N MET A 40 -35.01 12.44 -2.16
CA MET A 40 -35.23 13.83 -1.72
C MET A 40 -33.97 14.37 -1.05
N VAL A 41 -33.38 15.42 -1.62
CA VAL A 41 -32.18 16.08 -1.06
C VAL A 41 -32.52 17.44 -0.50
N THR A 42 -32.16 17.68 0.75
CA THR A 42 -32.32 18.97 1.44
C THR A 42 -31.00 19.43 2.05
N TRP A 43 -30.84 20.72 2.26
CA TRP A 43 -29.60 21.32 2.79
C TRP A 43 -29.88 22.12 4.05
N ASP A 44 -29.01 21.97 5.04
CA ASP A 44 -28.92 22.81 6.21
C ASP A 44 -27.71 23.74 6.07
N THR A 45 -27.99 25.04 5.94
CA THR A 45 -27.00 26.10 5.73
C THR A 45 -26.74 26.94 6.98
N GLY A 46 -27.31 26.55 8.13
CA GLY A 46 -27.28 27.35 9.35
C GLY A 46 -27.96 28.71 9.16
N SER A 47 -27.23 29.80 9.35
CA SER A 47 -27.73 31.17 9.24
C SER A 47 -27.54 31.82 7.85
N LEU A 48 -26.96 31.09 6.90
CA LEU A 48 -26.62 31.62 5.57
C LEU A 48 -27.73 31.34 4.56
N ASN A 49 -28.04 32.34 3.73
CA ASN A 49 -28.91 32.16 2.57
C ASN A 49 -28.13 31.45 1.45
N GLY A 50 -28.75 30.45 0.83
CA GLY A 50 -28.16 29.72 -0.29
C GLY A 50 -29.21 29.35 -1.33
N THR A 51 -28.75 29.13 -2.56
CA THR A 51 -29.56 28.58 -3.65
C THR A 51 -29.20 27.12 -3.86
N THR A 52 -30.22 26.26 -3.97
CA THR A 52 -30.04 24.82 -4.19
C THR A 52 -30.51 24.44 -5.59
N MET A 53 -29.83 23.48 -6.22
CA MET A 53 -30.17 22.93 -7.53
C MET A 53 -29.89 21.43 -7.54
N THR A 54 -30.91 20.61 -7.75
CA THR A 54 -30.76 19.15 -7.86
C THR A 54 -30.87 18.73 -9.32
N LEU A 55 -29.86 18.04 -9.82
CA LEU A 55 -29.81 17.53 -11.19
C LEU A 55 -30.73 16.32 -11.35
N PRO A 56 -31.34 16.10 -12.53
CA PRO A 56 -32.14 14.92 -12.81
C PRO A 56 -31.35 13.63 -12.54
N ALA A 57 -32.03 12.61 -12.02
CA ALA A 57 -31.41 11.32 -11.78
C ALA A 57 -31.01 10.66 -13.12
N THR A 58 -29.82 10.05 -13.12
CA THR A 58 -29.25 9.35 -14.27
C THR A 58 -29.10 7.87 -13.93
N THR A 59 -29.43 7.00 -14.87
CA THR A 59 -29.24 5.55 -14.73
C THR A 59 -27.79 5.16 -14.97
N LEU A 60 -27.18 4.45 -14.02
CA LEU A 60 -25.87 3.83 -14.17
C LEU A 60 -26.02 2.57 -15.03
N THR A 61 -25.53 2.63 -16.27
CA THR A 61 -25.76 1.65 -17.34
C THR A 61 -25.30 0.23 -17.01
N LEU A 62 -24.40 0.06 -16.05
CA LEU A 62 -23.85 -1.23 -15.64
C LEU A 62 -24.68 -1.95 -14.56
N SER A 63 -25.44 -1.22 -13.75
CA SER A 63 -26.13 -1.78 -12.58
C SER A 63 -27.65 -1.58 -12.59
N GLY A 64 -28.17 -0.69 -13.44
CA GLY A 64 -29.58 -0.30 -13.43
C GLY A 64 -30.00 0.53 -12.21
N HIS A 65 -29.05 1.02 -11.43
CA HIS A 65 -29.29 1.90 -10.27
C HIS A 65 -29.19 3.37 -10.68
N TYR A 66 -29.81 4.24 -9.90
CA TYR A 66 -29.86 5.67 -10.15
C TYR A 66 -28.76 6.42 -9.40
N ALA A 67 -28.37 7.57 -9.95
CA ALA A 67 -27.51 8.56 -9.30
C ALA A 67 -28.03 9.98 -9.57
N THR A 68 -27.99 10.86 -8.57
CA THR A 68 -28.33 12.28 -8.68
C THR A 68 -27.34 13.13 -7.89
N ILE A 69 -27.18 14.39 -8.27
CA ILE A 69 -26.30 15.35 -7.60
C ILE A 69 -27.13 16.58 -7.24
N SER A 70 -27.08 16.97 -5.97
CA SER A 70 -27.60 18.25 -5.49
C SER A 70 -26.46 19.23 -5.27
N LEU A 71 -26.62 20.47 -5.73
CA LEU A 71 -25.66 21.55 -5.61
C LEU A 71 -26.23 22.65 -4.70
N LEU A 72 -25.38 23.22 -3.84
CA LEU A 72 -25.71 24.31 -2.95
C LEU A 72 -24.73 25.46 -3.21
N THR A 73 -25.23 26.65 -3.53
CA THR A 73 -24.43 27.88 -3.66
C THR A 73 -24.75 28.83 -2.53
N VAL A 74 -23.75 29.23 -1.75
CA VAL A 74 -23.90 30.13 -0.59
C VAL A 74 -23.02 31.36 -0.72
N SER A 75 -23.49 32.47 -0.16
CA SER A 75 -22.77 33.75 -0.08
C SER A 75 -22.69 34.22 1.37
N GLY A 76 -21.69 35.05 1.69
CA GLY A 76 -21.48 35.58 3.04
C GLY A 76 -20.36 34.89 3.83
N ALA A 77 -20.51 34.79 5.16
CA ALA A 77 -19.46 34.31 6.07
C ALA A 77 -19.35 32.77 6.14
N TRP A 78 -19.27 32.11 4.98
CA TRP A 78 -19.31 30.64 4.85
C TRP A 78 -18.03 29.92 5.33
N ALA A 79 -16.90 30.62 5.46
CA ALA A 79 -15.59 30.00 5.67
C ALA A 79 -15.43 29.16 6.96
N LYS A 80 -16.25 29.43 7.99
CA LYS A 80 -16.23 28.69 9.27
C LYS A 80 -17.49 27.85 9.50
N GLN A 81 -18.41 27.84 8.53
CA GLN A 81 -19.70 27.17 8.67
C GLN A 81 -19.59 25.71 8.22
N MET A 82 -20.36 24.83 8.87
CA MET A 82 -20.59 23.46 8.43
C MET A 82 -21.92 23.39 7.70
N PHE A 83 -21.96 22.65 6.60
CA PHE A 83 -23.14 22.44 5.76
C PHE A 83 -23.56 20.98 5.88
N THR A 84 -24.87 20.73 6.02
CA THR A 84 -25.39 19.36 6.07
C THR A 84 -26.28 19.09 4.88
N CYS A 85 -25.91 18.11 4.06
CA CYS A 85 -26.79 17.52 3.06
C CYS A 85 -27.60 16.39 3.70
N ARG A 86 -28.92 16.45 3.62
CA ARG A 86 -29.82 15.39 4.09
C ARG A 86 -30.49 14.72 2.90
N VAL A 87 -30.32 13.41 2.77
CA VAL A 87 -30.88 12.60 1.68
C VAL A 87 -31.89 11.63 2.25
N ALA A 88 -33.14 11.73 1.84
CA ALA A 88 -34.21 10.82 2.20
C ALA A 88 -34.61 9.93 1.01
N HIS A 89 -34.84 8.65 1.26
CA HIS A 89 -35.20 7.66 0.25
C HIS A 89 -36.36 6.79 0.75
N THR A 90 -37.58 7.29 0.54
CA THR A 90 -38.82 6.66 1.01
C THR A 90 -39.02 5.22 0.54
N PRO A 91 -38.55 4.79 -0.66
CA PRO A 91 -38.66 3.39 -1.05
C PRO A 91 -37.84 2.44 -0.16
N SER A 92 -36.70 2.88 0.38
CA SER A 92 -35.87 2.06 1.29
C SER A 92 -36.46 1.91 2.67
N SER A 93 -36.99 3.00 3.23
CA SER A 93 -37.78 3.04 4.45
C SER A 93 -38.34 4.45 4.61
N THR A 94 -39.48 4.59 5.28
CA THR A 94 -40.04 5.90 5.66
C THR A 94 -39.08 6.72 6.51
N ASP A 95 -38.22 6.05 7.28
CA ASP A 95 -37.28 6.68 8.22
C ASP A 95 -35.84 6.69 7.69
N TRP A 96 -35.59 6.22 6.46
CA TRP A 96 -34.24 6.21 5.90
C TRP A 96 -33.82 7.63 5.52
N VAL A 97 -32.84 8.15 6.27
CA VAL A 97 -32.22 9.44 6.02
C VAL A 97 -30.73 9.33 6.28
N ASP A 98 -29.91 9.77 5.32
CA ASP A 98 -28.47 9.92 5.50
C ASP A 98 -28.09 11.41 5.51
N ASN A 99 -27.32 11.81 6.51
CA ASN A 99 -26.90 13.19 6.74
C ASN A 99 -25.39 13.29 6.60
N LYS A 100 -24.92 14.08 5.63
CA LYS A 100 -23.48 14.36 5.46
C LYS A 100 -23.18 15.81 5.83
N THR A 101 -22.44 16.00 6.92
CA THR A 101 -22.02 17.32 7.42
C THR A 101 -20.55 17.58 7.12
N PHE A 102 -20.25 18.64 6.36
CA PHE A 102 -18.90 18.95 5.89
C PHE A 102 -18.67 20.44 5.72
N SER A 103 -17.40 20.85 5.63
CA SER A 103 -17.00 22.24 5.43
C SER A 103 -16.97 22.61 3.95
N VAL A 104 -16.83 23.91 3.65
CA VAL A 104 -16.82 24.42 2.26
C VAL A 104 -15.71 23.82 1.39
N CYS A 105 -14.59 23.47 2.01
CA CYS A 105 -13.43 23.01 1.28
C CYS A 105 -12.70 21.92 2.04
N SER A 106 -12.22 20.93 1.31
CA SER A 106 -11.36 19.90 1.89
C SER A 106 -9.92 20.39 1.89
N ARG A 107 -9.28 20.33 3.05
CA ARG A 107 -7.82 20.33 3.14
C ARG A 107 -7.32 18.91 2.89
N ASP A 108 -6.08 18.77 2.46
CA ASP A 108 -5.44 17.46 2.41
C ASP A 108 -5.45 16.89 3.83
N PHE A 109 -6.18 15.80 4.03
CA PHE A 109 -6.27 15.11 5.30
C PHE A 109 -5.96 13.63 5.10
N THR A 110 -5.37 13.03 6.13
CA THR A 110 -5.23 11.58 6.19
C THR A 110 -6.47 11.01 6.87
N PRO A 111 -7.21 10.07 6.24
CA PRO A 111 -8.39 9.48 6.84
C PRO A 111 -8.04 8.61 8.06
N PRO A 112 -8.92 8.53 9.08
CA PRO A 112 -8.69 7.66 10.23
C PRO A 112 -8.76 6.18 9.83
N THR A 113 -7.89 5.38 10.44
CA THR A 113 -8.05 3.92 10.50
C THR A 113 -8.81 3.57 11.78
N VAL A 114 -9.99 2.97 11.63
CA VAL A 114 -10.83 2.51 12.73
C VAL A 114 -10.61 1.02 12.94
N LYS A 115 -10.37 0.60 14.18
CA LYS A 115 -10.26 -0.81 14.57
C LYS A 115 -10.91 -1.05 15.92
N ILE A 116 -11.77 -2.04 16.01
CA ILE A 116 -12.28 -2.53 17.29
C ILE A 116 -11.39 -3.66 17.79
N LEU A 117 -10.96 -3.51 19.03
CA LEU A 117 -10.37 -4.57 19.83
C LEU A 117 -11.36 -4.99 20.91
N GLN A 118 -11.29 -6.26 21.30
CA GLN A 118 -12.13 -6.81 22.36
C GLN A 118 -11.23 -7.48 23.42
N SER A 119 -11.68 -7.43 24.67
CA SER A 119 -11.09 -8.20 25.76
C SER A 119 -11.05 -9.71 25.43
N SER A 120 -10.11 -10.45 26.04
CA SER A 120 -9.91 -11.87 25.77
C SER A 120 -11.20 -12.67 25.95
N CYS A 121 -11.55 -13.45 24.92
CA CYS A 121 -12.62 -14.45 25.00
C CYS A 121 -12.20 -15.70 25.79
N ASP A 122 -10.89 -15.89 25.99
CA ASP A 122 -10.34 -17.05 26.70
C ASP A 122 -10.21 -16.71 28.18
N GLY A 123 -11.27 -17.02 28.93
CA GLY A 123 -11.33 -16.87 30.38
C GLY A 123 -10.85 -18.10 31.16
N GLY A 124 -10.11 -19.04 30.54
CA GLY A 124 -9.61 -20.22 31.25
C GLY A 124 -10.70 -21.05 31.95
N GLY A 125 -11.95 -21.01 31.44
CA GLY A 125 -13.13 -21.63 32.04
C GLY A 125 -14.05 -20.69 32.82
N HIS A 126 -13.63 -19.45 33.11
CA HIS A 126 -14.46 -18.40 33.71
C HIS A 126 -14.56 -17.20 32.76
N PHE A 127 -15.67 -17.09 32.02
CA PHE A 127 -15.96 -15.89 31.25
C PHE A 127 -16.00 -14.66 32.19
N PRO A 128 -15.31 -13.55 31.87
CA PRO A 128 -15.42 -12.34 32.66
C PRO A 128 -16.87 -11.80 32.65
N PRO A 129 -17.35 -11.19 33.76
CA PRO A 129 -18.73 -10.71 33.88
C PRO A 129 -19.05 -9.57 32.89
N THR A 130 -18.01 -8.88 32.43
CA THR A 130 -18.08 -7.80 31.44
C THR A 130 -17.06 -8.03 30.33
N ILE A 131 -17.39 -7.53 29.14
CA ILE A 131 -16.52 -7.51 27.96
C ILE A 131 -16.23 -6.06 27.63
N GLN A 132 -14.95 -5.72 27.50
CA GLN A 132 -14.51 -4.39 27.07
C GLN A 132 -14.26 -4.40 25.57
N LEU A 133 -14.90 -3.48 24.87
CA LEU A 133 -14.63 -3.16 23.48
C LEU A 133 -13.87 -1.83 23.42
N LEU A 134 -12.78 -1.80 22.68
CA LEU A 134 -11.93 -0.64 22.49
C LEU A 134 -11.92 -0.28 21.00
N CYS A 135 -12.52 0.85 20.66
CA CYS A 135 -12.42 1.40 19.32
C CYS A 135 -11.19 2.29 19.23
N LEU A 136 -10.16 1.84 18.51
CA LEU A 136 -8.95 2.57 18.19
C LEU A 136 -9.13 3.34 16.88
N VAL A 137 -8.97 4.66 16.94
CA VAL A 137 -9.02 5.55 15.79
C VAL A 137 -7.63 6.17 15.63
N SER A 138 -6.93 5.84 14.54
CA SER A 138 -5.52 6.18 14.40
C SER A 138 -5.16 6.71 13.01
N GLY A 139 -4.07 7.48 12.93
CA GLY A 139 -3.48 7.91 11.67
C GLY A 139 -4.21 9.03 10.94
N TYR A 140 -5.09 9.78 11.62
CA TYR A 140 -5.82 10.90 11.00
C TYR A 140 -5.12 12.23 11.23
N THR A 141 -5.34 13.19 10.33
CA THR A 141 -4.87 14.56 10.55
C THR A 141 -5.62 15.18 11.75
N PRO A 142 -4.94 15.82 12.72
CA PRO A 142 -5.59 16.39 13.89
C PRO A 142 -6.81 17.25 13.54
N GLY A 143 -7.96 16.94 14.15
CA GLY A 143 -9.23 17.61 13.89
C GLY A 143 -10.37 17.04 14.72
N THR A 144 -11.55 17.67 14.63
CA THR A 144 -12.74 17.22 15.35
C THR A 144 -13.32 15.96 14.72
N ILE A 145 -13.36 14.88 15.48
CA ILE A 145 -14.01 13.62 15.09
C ILE A 145 -15.20 13.36 16.03
N ASN A 146 -16.22 12.68 15.52
CA ASN A 146 -17.33 12.18 16.33
C ASN A 146 -17.32 10.65 16.31
N ILE A 147 -17.30 10.02 17.48
CA ILE A 147 -17.36 8.56 17.63
C ILE A 147 -18.74 8.19 18.20
N THR A 148 -19.42 7.23 17.58
CA THR A 148 -20.72 6.72 18.00
C THR A 148 -20.70 5.19 17.98
N TRP A 149 -21.28 4.56 18.99
CA TRP A 149 -21.47 3.10 19.02
C TRP A 149 -22.88 2.73 18.56
N LEU A 150 -22.96 1.67 17.76
CA LEU A 150 -24.22 1.10 17.29
C LEU A 150 -24.36 -0.34 17.80
N GLU A 151 -25.56 -0.72 18.21
CA GLU A 151 -25.96 -2.11 18.48
C GLU A 151 -26.97 -2.52 17.40
N ASP A 152 -26.62 -3.52 16.58
CA ASP A 152 -27.41 -3.98 15.43
C ASP A 152 -27.87 -2.84 14.49
N GLY A 153 -27.00 -1.83 14.31
CA GLY A 153 -27.26 -0.65 13.50
C GLY A 153 -28.02 0.48 14.19
N GLN A 154 -28.48 0.29 15.44
CA GLN A 154 -29.19 1.30 16.22
C GLN A 154 -28.23 2.02 17.18
N VAL A 155 -28.32 3.36 17.26
CA VAL A 155 -27.44 4.17 18.12
C VAL A 155 -27.63 3.78 19.58
N MET A 156 -26.53 3.44 20.25
CA MET A 156 -26.53 3.13 21.68
C MET A 156 -26.49 4.41 22.50
N ASP A 157 -27.44 4.56 23.43
CA ASP A 157 -27.40 5.62 24.44
C ASP A 157 -26.52 5.17 25.62
N VAL A 158 -25.21 5.44 25.52
CA VAL A 158 -24.20 5.04 26.51
C VAL A 158 -23.30 6.22 26.82
N ASP A 159 -22.96 6.42 28.10
CA ASP A 159 -21.94 7.37 28.53
C ASP A 159 -20.58 6.97 27.95
N LEU A 160 -20.18 7.64 26.87
CA LEU A 160 -18.96 7.37 26.15
C LEU A 160 -17.73 7.83 26.96
N SER A 161 -16.82 6.90 27.24
CA SER A 161 -15.47 7.25 27.68
C SER A 161 -14.58 7.40 26.45
N THR A 162 -14.59 8.60 25.85
CA THR A 162 -13.69 8.96 24.76
C THR A 162 -12.41 9.53 25.33
N ALA A 163 -11.28 8.85 25.11
CA ALA A 163 -9.99 9.34 25.55
C ALA A 163 -9.56 10.58 24.77
N SER A 164 -8.81 11.47 25.43
CA SER A 164 -8.27 12.66 24.78
C SER A 164 -7.40 12.28 23.57
N THR A 165 -7.52 13.07 22.51
CA THR A 165 -6.70 12.94 21.31
C THR A 165 -5.21 12.98 21.67
N THR A 166 -4.49 11.93 21.28
CA THR A 166 -3.04 11.84 21.37
C THR A 166 -2.44 12.29 20.04
N GLN A 167 -1.51 13.24 20.09
CA GLN A 167 -0.84 13.71 18.88
C GLN A 167 0.46 12.92 18.65
N GLU A 168 0.55 12.29 17.49
CA GLU A 168 1.66 11.46 17.03
C GLU A 168 2.34 12.13 15.82
N GLY A 169 3.09 13.20 16.09
CA GLY A 169 3.69 14.04 15.06
C GLY A 169 2.65 14.88 14.31
N GLU A 170 2.55 14.69 12.99
CA GLU A 170 1.55 15.34 12.12
C GLU A 170 0.18 14.65 12.16
N LEU A 171 0.10 13.47 12.77
CA LEU A 171 -1.12 12.66 12.87
C LEU A 171 -1.63 12.62 14.31
N ALA A 172 -2.86 12.17 14.47
CA ALA A 172 -3.53 12.00 15.74
C ALA A 172 -4.10 10.58 15.87
N SER A 173 -4.23 10.17 17.12
CA SER A 173 -4.93 8.96 17.54
C SER A 173 -5.88 9.28 18.69
N THR A 174 -6.96 8.54 18.80
CA THR A 174 -7.89 8.60 19.93
C THR A 174 -8.56 7.23 20.07
N GLN A 175 -9.25 7.03 21.19
CA GLN A 175 -9.91 5.77 21.47
C GLN A 175 -11.21 6.00 22.22
N SER A 176 -12.17 5.11 21.99
CA SER A 176 -13.44 5.06 22.73
C SER A 176 -13.60 3.66 23.32
N GLU A 177 -13.96 3.60 24.59
CA GLU A 177 -14.21 2.33 25.29
C GLU A 177 -15.69 2.12 25.53
N LEU A 178 -16.17 0.91 25.24
CA LEU A 178 -17.53 0.45 25.51
C LEU A 178 -17.45 -0.81 26.38
N THR A 179 -18.11 -0.77 27.54
CA THR A 179 -18.20 -1.91 28.44
C THR A 179 -19.57 -2.57 28.31
N LEU A 180 -19.59 -3.84 27.93
CA LEU A 180 -20.81 -4.65 27.78
C LEU A 180 -20.90 -5.69 28.88
N SER A 181 -22.11 -6.03 29.32
CA SER A 181 -22.31 -7.20 30.17
C SER A 181 -22.19 -8.48 29.34
N GLN A 182 -21.75 -9.57 29.99
CA GLN A 182 -21.62 -10.88 29.34
C GLN A 182 -22.92 -11.33 28.65
N LYS A 183 -24.09 -11.06 29.26
CA LYS A 183 -25.40 -11.41 28.70
C LYS A 183 -25.65 -10.72 27.35
N HIS A 184 -25.30 -9.44 27.24
CA HIS A 184 -25.44 -8.69 25.99
C HIS A 184 -24.45 -9.18 24.93
N TRP A 185 -23.18 -9.38 25.31
CA TRP A 185 -22.17 -9.87 24.38
C TRP A 185 -22.49 -11.25 23.79
N LEU A 186 -23.03 -12.18 24.59
CA LEU A 186 -23.38 -13.53 24.13
C LEU A 186 -24.67 -13.60 23.31
N SER A 187 -25.42 -12.49 23.17
CA SER A 187 -26.75 -12.46 22.55
C SER A 187 -26.76 -12.37 21.01
N ASP A 188 -25.63 -12.67 20.36
CA ASP A 188 -25.44 -12.67 18.90
C ASP A 188 -25.66 -11.31 18.22
N ARG A 189 -25.56 -10.23 18.99
CA ARG A 189 -25.63 -8.85 18.52
C ARG A 189 -24.33 -8.39 17.88
N THR A 190 -24.44 -7.45 16.95
CA THR A 190 -23.31 -6.79 16.30
C THR A 190 -23.10 -5.41 16.92
N TYR A 191 -21.86 -5.14 17.32
CA TYR A 191 -21.44 -3.87 17.89
C TYR A 191 -20.52 -3.15 16.90
N THR A 192 -20.92 -1.96 16.48
CA THR A 192 -20.19 -1.17 15.47
C THR A 192 -19.69 0.13 16.08
N CYS A 193 -18.41 0.43 15.88
CA CYS A 193 -17.84 1.73 16.19
C CYS A 193 -17.85 2.55 14.91
N GLN A 194 -18.71 3.55 14.86
CA GLN A 194 -18.87 4.45 13.73
C GLN A 194 -18.19 5.79 14.04
N VAL A 195 -17.27 6.20 13.18
CA VAL A 195 -16.47 7.42 13.29
C VAL A 195 -16.81 8.35 12.13
N THR A 196 -17.32 9.54 12.45
CA THR A 196 -17.60 10.59 11.48
C THR A 196 -16.47 11.61 11.49
N TYR A 197 -15.80 11.79 10.35
CA TYR A 197 -14.71 12.74 10.18
C TYR A 197 -14.76 13.40 8.80
N GLN A 198 -14.77 14.74 8.77
CA GLN A 198 -14.82 15.55 7.53
C GLN A 198 -15.98 15.16 6.58
N GLY A 199 -17.12 14.74 7.12
CA GLY A 199 -18.28 14.31 6.34
C GLY A 199 -18.19 12.87 5.78
N HIS A 200 -17.11 12.17 6.06
CA HIS A 200 -16.96 10.74 5.78
C HIS A 200 -17.24 9.92 7.03
N THR A 201 -17.75 8.71 6.82
CA THR A 201 -18.06 7.74 7.87
C THR A 201 -17.10 6.57 7.72
N PHE A 202 -16.40 6.23 8.81
CA PHE A 202 -15.50 5.09 8.90
C PHE A 202 -16.01 4.20 10.02
N GLU A 203 -16.06 2.90 9.80
CA GLU A 203 -16.60 1.99 10.81
C GLU A 203 -15.81 0.69 10.88
N ASP A 204 -15.86 0.07 12.04
CA ASP A 204 -15.48 -1.31 12.25
C ASP A 204 -16.54 -1.98 13.13
N SER A 205 -16.73 -3.29 12.96
CA SER A 205 -17.78 -4.03 13.65
C SER A 205 -17.24 -5.30 14.27
N THR A 206 -17.75 -5.64 15.45
CA THR A 206 -17.46 -6.91 16.12
C THR A 206 -18.74 -7.57 16.61
N LYS A 207 -18.64 -8.85 16.95
CA LYS A 207 -19.73 -9.67 17.48
C LYS A 207 -19.18 -10.69 18.47
N LYS A 208 -20.07 -11.43 19.12
CA LYS A 208 -19.70 -12.50 20.07
C LYS A 208 -18.56 -13.36 19.51
N CYS A 209 -17.63 -13.72 20.39
CA CYS A 209 -16.58 -14.65 20.05
C CYS A 209 -17.24 -15.92 19.51
N ALA A 210 -16.99 -16.26 18.24
CA ALA A 210 -17.47 -17.54 17.74
C ALA A 210 -16.90 -18.64 18.64
N ASP A 211 -17.70 -19.65 19.01
CA ASP A 211 -17.24 -20.85 19.73
C ASP A 211 -16.07 -21.55 19.01
N SER A 212 -15.87 -21.17 17.75
CA SER A 212 -14.65 -21.30 16.99
C SER A 212 -14.35 -19.95 16.34
N ASN A 213 -13.74 -18.98 17.03
CA ASN A 213 -13.14 -17.86 16.32
C ASN A 213 -11.85 -18.44 15.74
N PRO A 214 -11.78 -18.80 14.44
CA PRO A 214 -10.51 -19.18 13.91
C PRO A 214 -9.71 -17.88 13.94
N ARG A 215 -8.69 -17.80 14.83
CA ARG A 215 -7.57 -16.92 14.54
C ARG A 215 -7.24 -17.20 13.08
N GLY A 216 -7.39 -16.20 12.23
CA GLY A 216 -7.38 -16.40 10.79
C GLY A 216 -6.05 -17.04 10.41
N VAL A 217 -6.08 -18.36 10.15
CA VAL A 217 -4.88 -19.13 9.84
C VAL A 217 -4.21 -18.47 8.65
N SER A 218 -3.01 -17.98 8.87
CA SER A 218 -2.27 -17.21 7.87
C SER A 218 -1.11 -18.04 7.35
N ALA A 219 -0.99 -18.14 6.03
CA ALA A 219 0.17 -18.75 5.38
C ALA A 219 0.96 -17.70 4.62
N TYR A 220 2.26 -17.71 4.83
CA TYR A 220 3.27 -16.87 4.18
C TYR A 220 4.18 -17.78 3.36
N LEU A 221 4.60 -17.33 2.18
CA LEU A 221 5.46 -18.08 1.29
C LEU A 221 6.67 -17.21 0.91
N SER A 222 7.87 -17.64 1.30
CA SER A 222 9.11 -16.92 1.02
C SER A 222 9.61 -17.19 -0.40
N ARG A 223 10.26 -16.19 -1.02
CA ARG A 223 11.10 -16.38 -2.20
C ARG A 223 12.49 -16.89 -1.77
N PRO A 224 13.26 -17.55 -2.65
CA PRO A 224 14.66 -17.88 -2.37
C PRO A 224 15.48 -16.62 -2.12
N SER A 225 16.39 -16.67 -1.16
CA SER A 225 17.33 -15.57 -0.94
C SER A 225 18.27 -15.46 -2.16
N PRO A 226 18.59 -14.24 -2.65
CA PRO A 226 19.60 -14.05 -3.69
C PRO A 226 20.94 -14.71 -3.36
N PHE A 227 21.33 -14.73 -2.07
CA PHE A 227 22.54 -15.43 -1.65
C PHE A 227 22.47 -16.95 -1.87
N ASP A 228 21.39 -17.62 -1.45
CA ASP A 228 21.23 -19.06 -1.67
C ASP A 228 21.08 -19.39 -3.15
N LEU A 229 20.47 -18.50 -3.92
CA LEU A 229 20.22 -18.67 -5.35
C LEU A 229 21.49 -18.55 -6.19
N PHE A 230 22.27 -17.47 -6.00
CA PHE A 230 23.41 -17.14 -6.86
C PHE A 230 24.76 -17.59 -6.30
N ILE A 231 24.94 -17.55 -4.97
CA ILE A 231 26.22 -17.86 -4.34
C ILE A 231 26.28 -19.32 -3.87
N ARG A 232 25.35 -19.76 -3.02
CA ARG A 232 25.34 -21.16 -2.53
C ARG A 232 24.78 -22.15 -3.55
N LYS A 233 24.02 -21.67 -4.55
CA LYS A 233 23.37 -22.48 -5.60
C LYS A 233 22.47 -23.58 -5.03
N SER A 234 21.87 -23.33 -3.87
CA SER A 234 20.97 -24.25 -3.15
C SER A 234 19.71 -23.49 -2.69
N PRO A 235 18.95 -22.88 -3.60
CA PRO A 235 17.79 -22.07 -3.25
C PRO A 235 16.69 -22.91 -2.60
N THR A 236 16.05 -22.34 -1.58
CA THR A 236 14.90 -22.94 -0.91
C THR A 236 13.76 -21.94 -0.82
N ILE A 237 12.53 -22.43 -0.83
CA ILE A 237 11.34 -21.63 -0.52
C ILE A 237 10.69 -22.20 0.74
N THR A 238 10.13 -21.34 1.58
CA THR A 238 9.55 -21.74 2.86
C THR A 238 8.10 -21.26 2.96
N CYS A 239 7.20 -22.20 3.24
CA CYS A 239 5.80 -21.95 3.54
C CYS A 239 5.61 -21.99 5.06
N LEU A 240 5.31 -20.83 5.65
CA LEU A 240 5.09 -20.63 7.08
C LEU A 240 3.60 -20.45 7.33
N VAL A 241 3.00 -21.37 8.08
CA VAL A 241 1.58 -21.31 8.49
C VAL A 241 1.51 -21.02 9.97
N VAL A 242 0.84 -19.94 10.34
CA VAL A 242 0.68 -19.48 11.72
C VAL A 242 -0.78 -19.52 12.16
N ASP A 243 -0.99 -19.44 13.47
CA ASP A 243 -2.31 -19.37 14.10
C ASP A 243 -3.22 -20.59 13.89
N LEU A 244 -2.63 -21.76 13.65
CA LEU A 244 -3.38 -23.00 13.61
C LEU A 244 -3.89 -23.37 15.00
N ALA A 245 -5.18 -23.68 15.12
CA ALA A 245 -5.72 -24.27 16.34
C ALA A 245 -5.08 -25.65 16.56
N PRO A 246 -4.62 -25.99 17.78
CA PRO A 246 -4.22 -27.35 18.11
C PRO A 246 -5.45 -28.25 18.03
N SER A 247 -5.69 -28.86 16.88
CA SER A 247 -6.73 -29.86 16.70
C SER A 247 -6.10 -31.24 16.65
N LYS A 248 -6.88 -32.29 16.93
CA LYS A 248 -6.44 -33.67 16.65
C LYS A 248 -6.25 -33.92 15.14
N GLY A 249 -6.73 -33.00 14.28
CA GLY A 249 -6.58 -33.08 12.85
C GLY A 249 -5.18 -32.71 12.38
N THR A 250 -4.61 -33.52 11.51
CA THR A 250 -3.32 -33.25 10.88
C THR A 250 -3.47 -32.12 9.86
N VAL A 251 -2.71 -31.04 10.03
CA VAL A 251 -2.52 -30.04 8.96
C VAL A 251 -1.87 -30.76 7.79
N ASN A 252 -2.46 -30.69 6.60
CA ASN A 252 -1.85 -31.25 5.40
C ASN A 252 -1.34 -30.11 4.51
N LEU A 253 -0.01 -30.07 4.35
CA LEU A 253 0.73 -29.07 3.58
C LEU A 253 1.39 -29.77 2.40
N THR A 254 0.94 -29.44 1.20
CA THR A 254 1.41 -30.04 -0.06
C THR A 254 2.01 -28.98 -0.96
N TRP A 255 3.10 -29.33 -1.64
CA TRP A 255 3.74 -28.49 -2.65
C TRP A 255 3.36 -28.94 -4.07
N SER A 256 3.19 -27.98 -4.99
CA SER A 256 3.00 -28.24 -6.41
C SER A 256 3.75 -27.21 -7.26
N ARG A 257 4.09 -27.58 -8.50
CA ARG A 257 4.62 -26.69 -9.54
C ARG A 257 3.52 -26.39 -10.55
N ALA A 258 3.46 -25.16 -11.06
CA ALA A 258 2.49 -24.80 -12.09
C ALA A 258 2.71 -25.60 -13.40
N SER A 259 3.95 -25.98 -13.71
CA SER A 259 4.26 -26.86 -14.84
C SER A 259 3.81 -28.32 -14.68
N GLY A 260 3.33 -28.73 -13.51
CA GLY A 260 2.98 -30.12 -13.21
C GLY A 260 4.18 -31.06 -13.01
N LYS A 261 5.42 -30.57 -13.11
CA LYS A 261 6.64 -31.33 -12.81
C LYS A 261 6.68 -31.77 -11.34
N PRO A 262 7.37 -32.88 -11.01
CA PRO A 262 7.53 -33.30 -9.62
C PRO A 262 8.27 -32.25 -8.78
N VAL A 263 7.92 -32.18 -7.50
CA VAL A 263 8.60 -31.37 -6.49
C VAL A 263 9.65 -32.20 -5.75
N ASN A 264 10.73 -31.55 -5.31
CA ASN A 264 11.72 -32.18 -4.46
C ASN A 264 11.13 -32.53 -3.08
N HIS A 265 11.82 -33.38 -2.32
CA HIS A 265 11.44 -33.69 -0.94
C HIS A 265 11.49 -32.42 -0.08
N SER A 266 10.35 -32.03 0.50
CA SER A 266 10.26 -30.92 1.43
C SER A 266 10.49 -31.37 2.87
N THR A 267 11.08 -30.50 3.69
CA THR A 267 11.17 -30.70 5.14
C THR A 267 9.98 -30.02 5.82
N ARG A 268 9.55 -30.56 6.96
CA ARG A 268 8.44 -30.02 7.77
C ARG A 268 8.84 -29.95 9.23
N LYS A 269 8.57 -28.81 9.87
CA LYS A 269 8.77 -28.58 11.30
C LYS A 269 7.48 -28.00 11.90
N GLU A 270 7.13 -28.45 13.09
CA GLU A 270 5.97 -27.95 13.82
C GLU A 270 6.42 -27.39 15.18
N GLU A 271 5.89 -26.24 15.55
CA GLU A 271 6.25 -25.53 16.78
C GLU A 271 5.00 -25.01 17.47
N LYS A 272 4.83 -25.35 18.75
CA LYS A 272 3.75 -24.82 19.57
C LYS A 272 4.11 -23.41 20.06
N GLN A 273 3.23 -22.45 19.79
CA GLN A 273 3.40 -21.06 20.19
C GLN A 273 2.91 -20.83 21.62
N ARG A 274 3.47 -19.81 22.31
CA ARG A 274 3.10 -19.47 23.70
C ARG A 274 1.62 -19.07 23.85
N ASN A 275 1.01 -18.58 22.78
CA ASN A 275 -0.39 -18.18 22.72
C ASN A 275 -1.35 -19.37 22.52
N GLY A 276 -0.85 -20.61 22.58
CA GLY A 276 -1.62 -21.83 22.42
C GLY A 276 -1.81 -22.28 20.97
N THR A 277 -1.40 -21.52 19.95
CA THR A 277 -1.52 -21.94 18.54
C THR A 277 -0.35 -22.82 18.10
N LEU A 278 -0.49 -23.46 16.94
CA LEU A 278 0.56 -24.21 16.26
C LEU A 278 1.08 -23.42 15.06
N THR A 279 2.40 -23.42 14.88
CA THR A 279 3.06 -22.92 13.68
C THR A 279 3.64 -24.11 12.93
N VAL A 280 3.37 -24.19 11.63
CA VAL A 280 3.90 -25.23 10.75
C VAL A 280 4.76 -24.58 9.68
N THR A 281 6.01 -25.00 9.60
CA THR A 281 6.99 -24.52 8.62
C THR A 281 7.36 -25.66 7.69
N SER A 282 7.15 -25.48 6.38
CA SER A 282 7.65 -26.41 5.37
C SER A 282 8.64 -25.72 4.44
N THR A 283 9.78 -26.35 4.17
CA THR A 283 10.84 -25.81 3.31
C THR A 283 11.06 -26.76 2.14
N LEU A 284 10.99 -26.22 0.92
CA LEU A 284 11.17 -26.96 -0.33
C LEU A 284 12.46 -26.49 -1.04
N PRO A 285 13.42 -27.40 -1.29
CA PRO A 285 14.54 -27.12 -2.18
C PRO A 285 14.06 -26.95 -3.63
N VAL A 286 14.41 -25.83 -4.27
CA VAL A 286 13.99 -25.53 -5.65
C VAL A 286 15.17 -25.64 -6.62
N GLY A 287 14.90 -25.95 -7.88
CA GLY A 287 15.93 -25.93 -8.91
C GLY A 287 16.33 -24.49 -9.26
N THR A 288 17.62 -24.16 -9.22
CA THR A 288 18.12 -22.81 -9.56
C THR A 288 17.68 -22.37 -10.96
N ARG A 289 17.79 -23.27 -11.96
CA ARG A 289 17.37 -22.98 -13.34
C ARG A 289 15.86 -22.79 -13.44
N ASP A 290 15.10 -23.71 -12.86
CA ASP A 290 13.63 -23.65 -12.83
C ASP A 290 13.12 -22.32 -12.25
N TRP A 291 13.70 -21.86 -11.13
CA TRP A 291 13.36 -20.56 -10.54
C TRP A 291 13.72 -19.39 -11.46
N ILE A 292 14.93 -19.39 -12.02
CA ILE A 292 15.41 -18.30 -12.89
C ILE A 292 14.57 -18.18 -14.18
N GLU A 293 14.10 -19.31 -14.71
CA GLU A 293 13.23 -19.42 -15.90
C GLU A 293 11.76 -19.04 -15.63
N GLY A 294 11.37 -18.83 -14.37
CA GLY A 294 10.03 -18.35 -14.01
C GLY A 294 9.04 -19.45 -13.61
N GLU A 295 9.52 -20.63 -13.19
CA GLU A 295 8.64 -21.66 -12.62
C GLU A 295 7.89 -21.13 -11.40
N THR A 296 6.59 -21.45 -11.34
CA THR A 296 5.74 -21.05 -10.23
C THR A 296 5.55 -22.20 -9.26
N TYR A 297 5.84 -21.96 -7.99
CA TYR A 297 5.68 -22.93 -6.91
C TYR A 297 4.47 -22.56 -6.05
N GLN A 298 3.71 -23.57 -5.63
CA GLN A 298 2.49 -23.42 -4.86
C GLN A 298 2.57 -24.24 -3.57
N CYS A 299 2.22 -23.61 -2.45
CA CYS A 299 1.99 -24.25 -1.15
C CYS A 299 0.49 -24.29 -0.89
N ARG A 300 -0.08 -25.49 -0.77
CA ARG A 300 -1.49 -25.71 -0.43
C ARG A 300 -1.59 -26.25 0.99
N VAL A 301 -2.34 -25.54 1.82
CA VAL A 301 -2.55 -25.84 3.23
C VAL A 301 -4.01 -26.22 3.44
N THR A 302 -4.23 -27.41 3.99
CA THR A 302 -5.56 -27.94 4.33
C THR A 302 -5.60 -28.27 5.82
N HIS A 303 -6.66 -27.84 6.49
CA HIS A 303 -6.88 -28.08 7.91
C HIS A 303 -8.40 -28.16 8.17
N PRO A 304 -8.88 -28.99 9.11
CA PRO A 304 -10.33 -29.15 9.32
C PRO A 304 -11.07 -27.86 9.69
N HIS A 305 -10.38 -26.89 10.28
CA HIS A 305 -10.96 -25.59 10.66
C HIS A 305 -10.88 -24.53 9.54
N LEU A 306 -10.27 -24.86 8.40
CA LEU A 306 -10.21 -23.99 7.24
C LEU A 306 -11.37 -24.34 6.29
N PRO A 307 -12.34 -23.45 6.06
CA PRO A 307 -13.48 -23.74 5.18
C PRO A 307 -13.06 -23.98 3.72
N ARG A 308 -11.90 -23.44 3.32
CA ARG A 308 -11.26 -23.70 2.03
C ARG A 308 -9.76 -23.87 2.24
N ALA A 309 -9.14 -24.68 1.40
CA ALA A 309 -7.68 -24.82 1.39
C ALA A 309 -7.02 -23.45 1.15
N LEU A 310 -6.06 -23.09 1.98
CA LEU A 310 -5.28 -21.87 1.78
C LEU A 310 -4.17 -22.16 0.77
N MET A 311 -4.13 -21.41 -0.32
CA MET A 311 -3.15 -21.59 -1.39
C MET A 311 -2.29 -20.34 -1.52
N ARG A 312 -0.97 -20.52 -1.47
CA ARG A 312 0.01 -19.46 -1.73
C ARG A 312 0.89 -19.85 -2.90
N SER A 313 1.17 -18.91 -3.78
CA SER A 313 2.02 -19.11 -4.96
C SER A 313 3.15 -18.10 -4.99
N THR A 314 4.32 -18.50 -5.48
CA THR A 314 5.46 -17.62 -5.68
C THR A 314 6.19 -17.98 -6.97
N THR A 315 6.73 -16.97 -7.63
CA THR A 315 7.49 -17.08 -8.88
C THR A 315 8.53 -15.96 -8.91
N LYS A 316 9.45 -16.03 -9.87
CA LYS A 316 10.45 -14.97 -10.07
C LYS A 316 9.76 -13.66 -10.48
N THR A 317 10.17 -12.58 -9.82
CA THR A 317 9.70 -11.23 -10.13
C THR A 317 10.05 -10.82 -11.57
N SER A 318 9.05 -10.44 -12.36
CA SER A 318 9.22 -9.81 -13.68
C SER A 318 9.37 -8.29 -13.54
N GLY A 319 10.07 -7.63 -14.45
CA GLY A 319 10.16 -6.15 -14.46
C GLY A 319 11.50 -5.59 -14.92
N PRO A 320 11.76 -4.29 -14.74
CA PRO A 320 13.07 -3.70 -15.01
C PRO A 320 14.12 -4.20 -14.02
N ARG A 321 15.37 -4.35 -14.49
CA ARG A 321 16.51 -4.82 -13.70
C ARG A 321 17.52 -3.69 -13.59
N ALA A 322 17.90 -3.36 -12.37
CA ALA A 322 18.92 -2.34 -12.09
C ALA A 322 19.85 -2.87 -10.99
N ALA A 323 21.17 -2.76 -11.23
CA ALA A 323 22.18 -3.17 -10.27
C ALA A 323 22.21 -2.20 -9.08
N PRO A 324 22.49 -2.69 -7.86
CA PRO A 324 22.62 -1.83 -6.69
C PRO A 324 23.85 -0.93 -6.76
N GLU A 325 23.66 0.31 -6.34
CA GLU A 325 24.75 1.20 -5.94
C GLU A 325 25.02 0.98 -4.45
N VAL A 326 26.25 0.58 -4.13
CA VAL A 326 26.66 0.30 -2.75
C VAL A 326 27.57 1.43 -2.28
N TYR A 327 27.29 1.95 -1.09
CA TYR A 327 28.09 2.92 -0.37
C TYR A 327 28.30 2.42 1.05
N ALA A 328 29.55 2.33 1.49
CA ALA A 328 29.88 1.88 2.84
C ALA A 328 30.74 2.95 3.53
N PHE A 329 30.43 3.27 4.78
CA PHE A 329 31.07 4.34 5.52
C PHE A 329 31.01 4.09 7.04
N ALA A 330 31.96 4.63 7.77
CA ALA A 330 31.90 4.68 9.23
C ALA A 330 31.01 5.84 9.67
N THR A 331 30.10 5.60 10.61
CA THR A 331 29.27 6.70 11.16
C THR A 331 30.13 7.66 11.98
N PRO A 332 29.72 8.93 12.14
CA PRO A 332 30.36 9.85 13.08
C PRO A 332 30.45 9.25 14.49
N GLU A 333 31.52 9.54 15.20
CA GLU A 333 31.72 9.05 16.57
C GLU A 333 30.69 9.70 17.50
N TRP A 334 29.84 8.88 18.14
CA TRP A 334 28.86 9.36 19.10
C TRP A 334 29.50 9.47 20.50
N PRO A 335 29.33 10.58 21.24
CA PRO A 335 29.98 10.81 22.55
C PRO A 335 29.70 9.74 23.62
N GLY A 336 28.67 8.90 23.45
CA GLY A 336 28.28 7.84 24.38
C GLY A 336 28.75 6.42 24.05
N SER A 337 29.41 6.18 22.91
CA SER A 337 29.81 4.84 22.45
C SER A 337 31.33 4.69 22.42
N ARG A 338 31.98 4.61 23.59
CA ARG A 338 33.46 4.61 23.67
C ARG A 338 34.14 3.35 23.15
N ASP A 339 33.45 2.21 23.18
CA ASP A 339 34.07 0.90 22.90
C ASP A 339 33.62 0.26 21.58
N LYS A 340 32.65 0.88 20.91
CA LYS A 340 32.08 0.38 19.66
C LYS A 340 32.02 1.47 18.61
N ARG A 341 32.26 1.08 17.37
CA ARG A 341 32.05 1.91 16.19
C ARG A 341 30.99 1.26 15.31
N THR A 342 30.14 2.09 14.72
CA THR A 342 29.11 1.62 13.81
C THR A 342 29.55 1.87 12.37
N LEU A 343 29.51 0.82 11.56
CA LEU A 343 29.66 0.91 10.11
C LEU A 343 28.27 0.85 9.48
N ALA A 344 28.05 1.69 8.49
CA ALA A 344 26.81 1.79 7.76
C ALA A 344 27.06 1.49 6.27
N CYS A 345 26.11 0.81 5.66
CA CYS A 345 26.11 0.51 4.24
C CYS A 345 24.74 0.88 3.66
N LEU A 346 24.74 1.88 2.77
CA LEU A 346 23.57 2.26 1.97
C LEU A 346 23.66 1.54 0.63
N ILE A 347 22.61 0.79 0.31
CA ILE A 347 22.47 0.12 -0.98
C ILE A 347 21.19 0.63 -1.61
N GLN A 348 21.27 1.25 -2.79
CA GLN A 348 20.14 1.96 -3.39
C GLN A 348 20.01 1.73 -4.89
N ASN A 349 18.88 2.17 -5.45
CA ASN A 349 18.54 2.20 -6.87
C ASN A 349 18.54 0.82 -7.56
N PHE A 350 18.35 -0.26 -6.79
CA PHE A 350 18.29 -1.61 -7.34
C PHE A 350 16.85 -2.05 -7.63
N MET A 351 16.71 -2.94 -8.62
CA MET A 351 15.44 -3.58 -9.00
C MET A 351 15.72 -5.00 -9.53
N PRO A 352 14.97 -6.04 -9.11
CA PRO A 352 13.80 -6.03 -8.22
C PRO A 352 14.16 -5.84 -6.73
N GLU A 353 13.19 -5.90 -5.82
CA GLU A 353 13.40 -5.69 -4.38
C GLU A 353 14.22 -6.80 -3.67
N ASP A 354 14.38 -7.96 -4.31
CA ASP A 354 15.05 -9.13 -3.72
C ASP A 354 16.57 -8.92 -3.67
N ILE A 355 17.11 -8.70 -2.46
CA ILE A 355 18.54 -8.50 -2.21
C ILE A 355 19.01 -9.28 -0.99
N SER A 356 20.28 -9.71 -0.98
CA SER A 356 20.94 -10.25 0.22
C SER A 356 22.16 -9.41 0.55
N VAL A 357 22.33 -9.05 1.82
CA VAL A 357 23.43 -8.20 2.27
C VAL A 357 24.25 -8.94 3.31
N GLN A 358 25.56 -8.93 3.13
CA GLN A 358 26.52 -9.55 4.03
C GLN A 358 27.62 -8.57 4.38
N TRP A 359 28.23 -8.79 5.54
CA TRP A 359 29.48 -8.15 5.92
C TRP A 359 30.60 -9.17 5.96
N LEU A 360 31.76 -8.78 5.44
CA LEU A 360 32.98 -9.56 5.53
C LEU A 360 34.01 -8.76 6.32
N HIS A 361 34.85 -9.47 7.05
CA HIS A 361 36.02 -8.95 7.74
C HIS A 361 37.21 -9.78 7.26
N ASN A 362 38.20 -9.15 6.64
CA ASN A 362 39.35 -9.82 6.02
C ASN A 362 38.92 -10.97 5.07
N GLU A 363 37.97 -10.70 4.16
CA GLU A 363 37.39 -11.67 3.21
C GLU A 363 36.61 -12.85 3.83
N VAL A 364 36.46 -12.88 5.15
CA VAL A 364 35.68 -13.90 5.86
C VAL A 364 34.28 -13.35 6.18
N GLN A 365 33.24 -14.10 5.81
CA GLN A 365 31.86 -13.71 6.11
C GLN A 365 31.62 -13.65 7.62
N LEU A 366 31.18 -12.48 8.09
CA LEU A 366 30.76 -12.30 9.49
C LEU A 366 29.41 -13.00 9.74
N PRO A 367 29.15 -13.48 10.97
CA PRO A 367 27.86 -14.04 11.33
C PRO A 367 26.72 -13.02 11.16
N ASP A 368 25.59 -13.47 10.64
CA ASP A 368 24.41 -12.61 10.39
C ASP A 368 23.96 -11.83 11.64
N ALA A 369 24.16 -12.39 12.85
CA ALA A 369 23.83 -11.75 14.12
C ALA A 369 24.65 -10.49 14.45
N ARG A 370 25.80 -10.28 13.79
CA ARG A 370 26.65 -9.09 13.98
C ARG A 370 26.15 -7.87 13.21
N HIS A 371 25.27 -8.06 12.22
CA HIS A 371 24.75 -6.98 11.40
C HIS A 371 23.22 -6.99 11.30
N SER A 372 22.65 -5.86 10.94
CA SER A 372 21.21 -5.73 10.74
C SER A 372 20.94 -4.97 9.46
N THR A 373 20.07 -5.50 8.61
CA THR A 373 19.68 -4.87 7.34
C THR A 373 18.18 -4.56 7.36
N THR A 374 17.82 -3.37 6.92
CA THR A 374 16.42 -2.95 6.82
C THR A 374 15.70 -3.71 5.70
N GLN A 375 14.37 -3.81 5.78
CA GLN A 375 13.57 -4.25 4.64
C GLN A 375 13.72 -3.27 3.45
N PRO A 376 13.67 -3.75 2.19
CA PRO A 376 13.68 -2.89 1.01
C PRO A 376 12.55 -1.87 1.05
N ARG A 377 12.89 -0.60 0.81
CA ARG A 377 11.93 0.50 0.67
C ARG A 377 12.06 1.12 -0.70
N LYS A 378 10.95 1.57 -1.31
CA LYS A 378 10.99 2.30 -2.57
C LYS A 378 11.67 3.66 -2.37
N THR A 379 12.54 4.06 -3.29
CA THR A 379 13.10 5.42 -3.32
C THR A 379 12.05 6.39 -3.90
N LYS A 380 12.31 7.71 -3.85
CA LYS A 380 11.47 8.70 -4.55
C LYS A 380 11.52 8.55 -6.09
N GLY A 381 12.53 7.84 -6.61
CA GLY A 381 12.66 7.50 -8.03
C GLY A 381 12.20 6.08 -8.32
N SER A 382 12.70 5.51 -9.42
CA SER A 382 12.50 4.10 -9.76
C SER A 382 13.59 3.23 -9.13
N GLY A 383 13.28 2.58 -8.00
CA GLY A 383 14.16 1.59 -7.39
C GLY A 383 13.90 1.36 -5.90
N PHE A 384 14.62 0.40 -5.34
CA PHE A 384 14.59 0.09 -3.91
C PHE A 384 15.90 0.52 -3.24
N PHE A 385 15.84 0.75 -1.93
CA PHE A 385 17.01 0.95 -1.09
C PHE A 385 16.91 0.15 0.22
N VAL A 386 18.06 -0.21 0.76
CA VAL A 386 18.24 -0.80 2.10
C VAL A 386 19.42 -0.16 2.80
N PHE A 387 19.36 -0.13 4.13
CA PHE A 387 20.48 0.22 4.99
C PHE A 387 20.92 -1.01 5.78
N SER A 388 22.22 -1.27 5.81
CA SER A 388 22.83 -2.28 6.66
C SER A 388 23.75 -1.64 7.68
N ARG A 389 23.68 -2.12 8.92
CA ARG A 389 24.46 -1.65 10.07
C ARG A 389 25.31 -2.80 10.60
N LEU A 390 26.59 -2.56 10.80
CA LEU A 390 27.51 -3.47 11.48
C LEU A 390 28.11 -2.77 12.71
N GLU A 391 28.09 -3.44 13.86
CA GLU A 391 28.83 -2.98 15.04
C GLU A 391 30.20 -3.68 15.10
N VAL A 392 31.25 -2.87 15.13
CA VAL A 392 32.63 -3.32 15.33
C VAL A 392 33.16 -2.82 16.65
N THR A 393 33.95 -3.64 17.32
CA THR A 393 34.64 -3.22 18.55
C THR A 393 35.77 -2.26 18.21
N ARG A 394 36.16 -1.42 19.17
CA ARG A 394 37.32 -0.53 19.01
C ARG A 394 38.59 -1.30 18.70
N ALA A 395 38.80 -2.45 19.33
CA ALA A 395 39.96 -3.32 19.07
C ALA A 395 40.00 -3.83 17.63
N GLU A 396 38.87 -4.32 17.09
CA GLU A 396 38.76 -4.73 15.68
C GLU A 396 38.98 -3.55 14.72
N TRP A 397 38.46 -2.36 15.06
CA TRP A 397 38.63 -1.16 14.24
C TRP A 397 40.07 -0.64 14.25
N GLU A 398 40.74 -0.63 15.40
CA GLU A 398 42.12 -0.16 15.56
C GLU A 398 43.16 -1.08 14.90
N GLN A 399 42.79 -2.34 14.60
CA GLN A 399 43.60 -3.27 13.80
C GLN A 399 43.82 -2.79 12.35
N LYS A 400 43.09 -1.76 11.90
CA LYS A 400 43.11 -1.21 10.53
C LYS A 400 42.66 -2.21 9.47
N ASP A 401 41.85 -3.17 9.89
CA ASP A 401 41.27 -4.17 9.01
C ASP A 401 40.20 -3.57 8.10
N GLU A 402 39.96 -4.27 6.99
CA GLU A 402 38.96 -3.90 6.00
C GLU A 402 37.63 -4.61 6.29
N PHE A 403 36.56 -3.83 6.39
CA PHE A 403 35.20 -4.33 6.50
C PHE A 403 34.48 -4.13 5.18
N ILE A 404 34.00 -5.22 4.57
CA ILE A 404 33.40 -5.19 3.23
C ILE A 404 31.90 -5.41 3.36
N CYS A 405 31.11 -4.43 2.92
CA CYS A 405 29.68 -4.61 2.69
C CYS A 405 29.47 -5.23 1.31
N ARG A 406 28.93 -6.45 1.26
CA ARG A 406 28.67 -7.22 0.04
C ARG A 406 27.17 -7.36 -0.19
N ALA A 407 26.69 -6.79 -1.29
CA ALA A 407 25.31 -6.89 -1.76
C ALA A 407 25.22 -7.93 -2.89
N VAL A 408 24.36 -8.94 -2.72
CA VAL A 408 24.07 -9.97 -3.72
C VAL A 408 22.70 -9.70 -4.33
N HIS A 409 22.67 -9.50 -5.65
CA HIS A 409 21.49 -9.04 -6.37
C HIS A 409 21.51 -9.54 -7.82
N GLU A 410 20.36 -9.92 -8.39
CA GLU A 410 20.31 -10.57 -9.71
C GLU A 410 20.86 -9.69 -10.85
N ALA A 411 20.67 -8.36 -10.75
CA ALA A 411 21.12 -7.41 -11.77
C ALA A 411 22.60 -7.03 -11.65
N ALA A 412 23.31 -7.49 -10.61
CA ALA A 412 24.73 -7.20 -10.38
C ALA A 412 25.66 -8.08 -11.25
N SER A 413 25.47 -8.06 -12.57
CA SER A 413 26.21 -8.88 -13.51
C SER A 413 27.69 -8.45 -13.63
N PRO A 414 28.63 -9.40 -13.83
CA PRO A 414 28.43 -10.83 -14.07
C PRO A 414 28.42 -11.72 -12.80
N SER A 415 28.84 -11.20 -11.64
CA SER A 415 29.06 -11.98 -10.41
C SER A 415 27.85 -12.05 -9.46
N GLN A 416 26.73 -11.41 -9.85
CA GLN A 416 25.56 -11.16 -9.00
C GLN A 416 25.91 -10.43 -7.69
N THR A 417 27.06 -9.76 -7.63
CA THR A 417 27.62 -9.21 -6.39
C THR A 417 28.23 -7.83 -6.62
N VAL A 418 27.87 -6.86 -5.78
CA VAL A 418 28.51 -5.54 -5.68
C VAL A 418 29.00 -5.35 -4.25
N GLN A 419 30.23 -4.87 -4.08
CA GLN A 419 30.79 -4.69 -2.74
C GLN A 419 31.55 -3.37 -2.57
N ARG A 420 31.58 -2.87 -1.33
CA ARG A 420 32.38 -1.72 -0.91
C ARG A 420 33.02 -1.96 0.44
N ALA A 421 34.27 -1.57 0.53
CA ALA A 421 35.08 -1.62 1.73
C ALA A 421 34.96 -0.34 2.56
N VAL A 422 35.16 -0.49 3.86
CA VAL A 422 35.31 0.58 4.84
C VAL A 422 36.60 0.31 5.61
N SER A 423 37.50 1.30 5.63
CA SER A 423 38.77 1.23 6.35
C SER A 423 39.01 2.50 7.17
N VAL A 424 39.93 2.41 8.13
CA VAL A 424 40.26 3.49 9.08
C VAL A 424 40.92 4.69 8.39
N ASN A 425 41.62 4.47 7.28
CA ASN A 425 42.34 5.51 6.53
C ASN A 425 41.91 5.48 5.05
N PRO A 426 40.95 6.32 4.62
CA PRO A 426 40.43 6.33 3.25
C PRO A 426 41.40 6.87 2.17
N GLY A 427 42.71 6.99 2.44
CA GLY A 427 43.63 7.61 1.49
C GLY A 427 45.07 7.16 1.71
N LEU A 428 45.51 6.15 0.96
CA LEU A 428 46.92 5.99 0.54
C LEU A 428 47.16 4.92 -0.54
N ALA A 429 46.14 4.17 -1.02
CA ALA A 429 46.31 3.21 -2.11
C ALA A 429 45.81 3.80 -3.45
N GLY A 430 46.74 4.06 -4.36
CA GLY A 430 46.46 4.56 -5.71
C GLY A 430 45.67 3.56 -6.55
N GLY A 431 44.58 4.03 -7.16
CA GLY A 431 43.78 3.23 -8.09
C GLY A 431 42.53 3.99 -8.54
N SER A 432 42.64 4.68 -9.68
CA SER A 432 41.55 5.26 -10.50
C SER A 432 40.33 5.81 -9.74
N ALA A 433 40.44 7.03 -9.21
CA ALA A 433 39.30 7.79 -8.74
C ALA A 433 38.47 8.31 -9.92
N GLN A 434 37.39 7.62 -10.27
CA GLN A 434 36.23 8.31 -10.83
C GLN A 434 35.58 9.10 -9.69
N SER A 435 35.87 10.40 -9.67
CA SER A 435 35.24 11.36 -8.77
C SER A 435 33.74 11.43 -9.06
N GLN A 436 32.96 10.66 -8.31
CA GLN A 436 31.51 10.85 -8.22
C GLN A 436 31.21 11.40 -6.83
N ARG A 437 30.87 12.70 -6.85
CA ARG A 437 30.51 13.54 -5.70
C ARG A 437 29.39 12.85 -4.92
N ALA A 438 29.63 12.54 -3.65
CA ALA A 438 28.59 12.11 -2.72
C ALA A 438 27.47 13.17 -2.68
N PRO A 439 26.19 12.80 -2.55
CA PRO A 439 25.13 13.77 -2.39
C PRO A 439 25.29 14.46 -1.03
N ASP A 440 25.66 15.75 -1.06
CA ASP A 440 25.57 16.67 0.08
C ASP A 440 24.09 16.84 0.47
N ARG A 441 23.54 15.91 1.27
CA ARG A 441 22.37 16.08 2.16
C ARG A 441 21.91 14.75 2.76
N VAL A 442 22.63 14.27 3.78
CA VAL A 442 22.03 13.42 4.82
C VAL A 442 21.66 14.35 5.98
N LEU A 443 20.51 15.03 5.85
CA LEU A 443 19.95 15.85 6.92
C LEU A 443 19.13 14.97 7.85
N CYS A 444 19.75 14.52 8.94
CA CYS A 444 19.02 14.07 10.12
C CYS A 444 18.41 15.28 10.82
N HIS A 445 17.08 15.35 10.92
CA HIS A 445 16.41 16.24 11.88
C HIS A 445 15.81 15.38 12.98
N SER A 446 16.48 15.33 14.14
CA SER A 446 15.82 15.01 15.42
C SER A 446 15.81 16.29 16.26
N GLY A 447 14.67 16.96 16.32
CA GLY A 447 14.46 18.07 17.26
C GLY A 447 13.88 17.52 18.56
N GLN A 448 14.72 17.42 19.59
CA GLN A 448 14.27 17.20 20.97
C GLN A 448 14.36 18.55 21.68
N GLN A 449 13.20 19.14 21.99
CA GLN A 449 13.06 20.38 22.77
C GLN A 449 13.22 20.10 24.26
N GLN A 450 14.15 20.78 24.93
CA GLN A 450 14.03 21.14 26.35
C GLN A 450 14.75 22.49 26.63
N GLY A 451 13.98 23.48 27.14
CA GLY A 451 14.44 24.39 28.21
C GLY A 451 14.96 25.81 27.89
N LEU A 452 14.05 26.81 27.99
CA LEU A 452 14.19 28.10 28.73
C LEU A 452 14.91 29.32 28.07
N PRO A 453 14.59 30.59 28.46
CA PRO A 453 13.97 31.58 27.54
C PRO A 453 14.65 32.98 27.45
N ARG A 454 14.11 33.82 26.53
CA ARG A 454 14.18 35.31 26.40
C ARG A 454 15.57 35.90 26.05
N ALA A 455 15.76 36.87 25.14
CA ALA A 455 14.90 37.91 24.58
C ALA A 455 15.51 38.49 23.27
N ALA A 456 14.65 39.20 22.53
CA ALA A 456 14.90 40.37 21.67
C ALA A 456 15.57 40.20 20.28
N GLY A 457 14.74 40.37 19.24
CA GLY A 457 15.02 41.35 18.17
C GLY A 457 15.52 40.79 16.82
N GLY A 458 14.73 41.01 15.76
CA GLY A 458 15.24 41.08 14.39
C GLY A 458 14.63 40.08 13.40
N SER A 459 13.63 40.55 12.67
CA SER A 459 12.92 39.88 11.55
C SER A 459 13.64 40.03 10.21
N VAL A 460 13.85 38.94 9.44
CA VAL A 460 13.91 38.87 7.94
C VAL A 460 13.63 37.41 7.50
N PRO A 461 12.90 37.14 6.38
CA PRO A 461 12.12 35.91 6.19
C PRO A 461 12.83 34.77 5.44
N HIS A 462 12.47 33.51 5.76
CA HIS A 462 12.90 32.31 5.05
C HIS A 462 12.05 32.02 3.79
N PRO A 463 12.67 31.58 2.67
CA PRO A 463 11.95 31.05 1.52
C PRO A 463 11.51 29.58 1.78
N ARG A 464 10.24 29.29 1.48
CA ARG A 464 9.65 27.93 1.48
C ARG A 464 10.09 27.15 0.24
N CYS A 465 10.53 25.89 0.43
CA CYS A 465 10.61 24.90 -0.65
C CYS A 465 9.61 23.76 -0.39
N HIS A 466 8.78 23.49 -1.39
CA HIS A 466 7.80 22.39 -1.46
C HIS A 466 8.46 21.09 -1.96
N CYS A 467 7.94 19.93 -1.52
CA CYS A 467 8.22 18.62 -2.12
C CYS A 467 6.89 17.90 -2.38
N GLY A 468 6.57 17.67 -3.66
CA GLY A 468 5.50 16.78 -4.10
C GLY A 468 5.97 15.32 -4.14
N ALA A 469 5.03 14.38 -4.03
CA ALA A 469 5.23 12.94 -4.12
C ALA A 469 4.19 12.34 -5.07
N GLY A 470 4.65 11.56 -6.04
CA GLY A 470 3.84 10.80 -7.01
C GLY A 470 4.00 9.28 -6.81
N ARG A 471 2.83 8.62 -6.95
CA ARG A 471 2.35 7.24 -6.74
C ARG A 471 3.21 6.01 -7.13
N ALA A 472 2.86 4.87 -6.51
CA ALA A 472 2.86 3.55 -7.16
C ALA A 472 1.77 2.61 -6.58
N ASP A 473 1.00 2.00 -7.49
CA ASP A 473 -0.14 1.07 -7.37
C ASP A 473 0.03 -0.20 -6.52
N TRP A 474 -1.10 -0.65 -5.94
CA TRP A 474 -1.56 -2.05 -5.83
C TRP A 474 -3.11 -2.08 -5.74
N PRO A 475 -3.79 -3.14 -6.24
CA PRO A 475 -5.24 -3.14 -6.43
C PRO A 475 -5.98 -3.53 -5.15
N GLY A 476 -6.90 -2.67 -4.73
CA GLY A 476 -7.93 -2.89 -3.70
C GLY A 476 -9.30 -2.42 -4.23
N PRO A 477 -10.40 -2.69 -3.52
CA PRO A 477 -11.78 -2.51 -4.00
C PRO A 477 -12.11 -1.02 -4.29
N PRO A 478 -13.18 -0.69 -5.03
CA PRO A 478 -13.39 0.65 -5.57
C PRO A 478 -13.75 1.62 -4.44
N GLU A 479 -12.81 2.49 -4.04
CA GLU A 479 -13.04 3.53 -3.03
C GLU A 479 -12.54 4.89 -3.55
N LEU A 480 -13.52 5.79 -3.70
CA LEU A 480 -13.53 7.23 -4.03
C LEU A 480 -12.23 7.95 -4.43
N ASP A 481 -12.25 8.54 -5.63
CA ASP A 481 -11.31 9.55 -6.11
C ASP A 481 -11.29 10.78 -5.19
N VAL A 482 -10.26 10.86 -4.34
CA VAL A 482 -9.86 12.09 -3.64
C VAL A 482 -8.94 12.89 -4.56
N CYS A 483 -9.23 14.18 -4.72
CA CYS A 483 -8.55 15.13 -5.60
C CYS A 483 -7.01 15.05 -5.49
N VAL A 484 -6.37 14.38 -6.45
CA VAL A 484 -4.93 14.48 -6.68
C VAL A 484 -4.73 15.35 -7.91
N GLU A 485 -4.20 16.56 -7.73
CA GLU A 485 -3.61 17.32 -8.84
C GLU A 485 -2.35 16.59 -9.30
N GLU A 486 -2.32 16.20 -10.57
CA GLU A 486 -1.08 15.95 -11.28
C GLU A 486 -0.33 17.28 -11.39
N ALA A 487 0.77 17.40 -10.64
CA ALA A 487 1.72 18.45 -10.91
C ALA A 487 2.35 18.18 -12.27
N GLU A 488 1.98 18.98 -13.28
CA GLU A 488 2.75 19.14 -14.51
C GLU A 488 4.15 19.68 -14.14
N GLY A 489 5.03 18.77 -13.76
CA GLY A 489 6.46 19.04 -13.70
C GLY A 489 7.01 18.94 -15.11
N GLU A 490 7.42 20.08 -15.68
CA GLU A 490 8.21 20.17 -16.91
C GLU A 490 9.36 19.17 -16.87
N ALA A 491 9.17 18.02 -17.50
CA ALA A 491 10.25 17.08 -17.73
C ALA A 491 11.18 17.67 -18.80
N PRO A 492 12.50 17.75 -18.56
CA PRO A 492 13.43 18.07 -19.62
C PRO A 492 13.38 16.90 -20.60
N TRP A 493 12.73 17.10 -21.74
CA TRP A 493 12.80 16.18 -22.87
C TRP A 493 14.29 16.06 -23.23
N THR A 494 14.95 15.05 -22.69
CA THR A 494 16.29 14.70 -23.12
C THR A 494 16.16 14.41 -24.61
N TRP A 495 16.93 15.12 -25.44
CA TRP A 495 16.97 14.96 -26.90
C TRP A 495 17.01 13.49 -27.35
N THR A 496 17.51 12.59 -26.51
CA THR A 496 17.47 11.13 -26.67
C THR A 496 16.06 10.53 -26.83
N GLY A 497 15.06 10.97 -26.05
CA GLY A 497 13.70 10.43 -26.11
C GLY A 497 12.98 10.81 -27.41
N LEU A 498 13.10 12.08 -27.80
CA LEU A 498 12.56 12.58 -29.07
C LEU A 498 13.25 11.91 -30.28
N CYS A 499 14.57 11.70 -30.21
CA CYS A 499 15.33 11.00 -31.25
C CYS A 499 14.94 9.51 -31.37
N ILE A 500 14.69 8.80 -30.26
CA ILE A 500 14.24 7.41 -30.29
C ILE A 500 12.84 7.31 -30.90
N PHE A 501 11.92 8.21 -30.53
CA PHE A 501 10.57 8.23 -31.10
C PHE A 501 10.60 8.53 -32.60
N ALA A 502 11.41 9.51 -33.04
CA ALA A 502 11.59 9.83 -34.45
C ALA A 502 12.21 8.66 -35.23
N ALA A 503 13.21 7.97 -34.67
CA ALA A 503 13.84 6.81 -35.30
C ALA A 503 12.86 5.63 -35.44
N LEU A 504 12.08 5.32 -34.40
CA LEU A 504 11.06 4.27 -34.44
C LEU A 504 9.92 4.61 -35.42
N PHE A 505 9.52 5.88 -35.49
CA PHE A 505 8.53 6.33 -36.45
C PHE A 505 9.02 6.20 -37.89
N LEU A 506 10.27 6.59 -38.19
CA LEU A 506 10.87 6.43 -39.52
C LEU A 506 11.08 4.95 -39.89
N LEU A 507 11.40 4.08 -38.92
CA LEU A 507 11.48 2.64 -39.12
C LEU A 507 10.09 2.04 -39.43
N SER A 508 9.05 2.48 -38.72
CA SER A 508 7.65 2.07 -38.97
C SER A 508 7.19 2.50 -40.37
N VAL A 509 7.42 3.75 -40.76
CA VAL A 509 7.05 4.29 -42.07
C VAL A 509 7.82 3.59 -43.20
N SER A 510 9.12 3.36 -43.04
CA SER A 510 9.92 2.65 -44.05
C SER A 510 9.53 1.18 -44.18
N TYR A 511 9.23 0.50 -43.08
CA TYR A 511 8.74 -0.88 -43.09
C TYR A 511 7.36 -1.00 -43.77
N SER A 512 6.45 -0.07 -43.47
CA SER A 512 5.13 0.00 -44.11
C SER A 512 5.24 0.26 -45.61
N ALA A 513 6.12 1.17 -46.03
CA ALA A 513 6.38 1.44 -47.43
C ALA A 513 6.99 0.24 -48.17
N ALA A 514 7.94 -0.48 -47.54
CA ALA A 514 8.55 -1.68 -48.10
C ALA A 514 7.53 -2.82 -48.28
N ILE A 515 6.64 -3.04 -47.30
CA ILE A 515 5.55 -4.02 -47.43
C ILE A 515 4.61 -3.64 -48.59
N THR A 516 4.25 -2.37 -48.68
CA THR A 516 3.35 -1.89 -49.74
C THR A 516 3.99 -2.07 -51.13
N LEU A 517 5.28 -1.74 -51.28
CA LEU A 517 6.04 -1.98 -52.51
C LEU A 517 6.12 -3.46 -52.87
N LEU A 518 6.36 -4.35 -51.89
CA LEU A 518 6.38 -5.80 -52.12
C LEU A 518 5.00 -6.33 -52.54
N MET A 519 3.91 -5.82 -51.95
CA MET A 519 2.56 -6.18 -52.35
C MET A 519 2.24 -5.71 -53.77
N VAL A 520 2.61 -4.47 -54.13
CA VAL A 520 2.44 -3.94 -55.49
C VAL A 520 3.28 -4.74 -56.49
N GLN A 521 4.51 -5.12 -56.15
CA GLN A 521 5.36 -5.92 -57.02
C GLN A 521 4.81 -7.35 -57.21
N ARG A 522 4.21 -7.96 -56.17
CA ARG A 522 3.48 -9.24 -56.27
C ARG A 522 2.21 -9.12 -57.11
N PHE A 523 1.48 -8.01 -56.99
CA PHE A 523 0.28 -7.76 -57.79
C PHE A 523 0.62 -7.52 -59.27
N LEU A 524 1.68 -6.76 -59.56
CA LEU A 524 2.18 -6.51 -60.91
C LEU A 524 2.76 -7.78 -61.57
N SER A 525 3.40 -8.66 -60.80
CA SER A 525 3.87 -9.96 -61.30
C SER A 525 2.72 -10.95 -61.53
N ALA A 526 1.70 -10.94 -60.68
CA ALA A 526 0.47 -11.73 -60.88
C ALA A 526 -0.34 -11.24 -62.08
N THR A 527 -0.40 -9.94 -62.34
CA THR A 527 -1.10 -9.37 -63.51
C THR A 527 -0.31 -9.50 -64.82
N ARG A 528 1.02 -9.69 -64.77
CA ARG A 528 1.83 -10.04 -65.95
C ARG A 528 1.77 -11.53 -66.32
N GLN A 529 1.35 -12.41 -65.41
CA GLN A 529 1.05 -13.81 -65.70
C GLN A 529 -0.47 -13.99 -65.85
N GLY A 530 -1.00 -13.47 -66.95
CA GLY A 530 -2.36 -13.75 -67.37
C GLY A 530 -2.55 -15.24 -67.66
N ARG A 531 -3.40 -15.90 -66.86
CA ARG A 531 -4.18 -17.05 -67.33
C ARG A 531 -5.54 -17.08 -66.60
N PRO A 532 -6.67 -17.15 -67.32
CA PRO A 532 -8.00 -17.18 -66.73
C PRO A 532 -8.42 -18.64 -66.46
N GLN A 533 -9.04 -18.91 -65.30
CA GLN A 533 -10.04 -19.98 -65.07
C GLN A 533 -10.44 -20.01 -63.58
N THR A 534 -11.64 -19.52 -63.23
CA THR A 534 -12.89 -20.26 -62.93
C THR A 534 -13.05 -20.73 -61.48
N SER A 535 -14.05 -20.10 -60.83
CA SER A 535 -14.98 -20.58 -59.78
C SER A 535 -14.41 -21.23 -58.49
N LEU A 536 -14.63 -20.59 -57.35
CA LEU A 536 -15.76 -20.94 -56.47
C LEU A 536 -15.92 -19.88 -55.35
N ASP A 537 -17.19 -19.52 -55.13
CA ASP A 537 -17.77 -18.70 -54.06
C ASP A 537 -17.33 -19.10 -52.65
N TYR A 538 -17.16 -18.11 -51.76
CA TYR A 538 -17.87 -18.06 -50.48
C TYR A 538 -17.97 -16.61 -50.00
N THR A 539 -19.20 -16.12 -50.00
CA THR A 539 -19.65 -14.77 -49.72
C THR A 539 -19.67 -14.51 -48.21
N ASN A 540 -19.07 -13.39 -47.78
CA ASN A 540 -19.37 -12.75 -46.50
C ASN A 540 -20.73 -12.06 -46.59
N VAL A 541 -21.64 -12.32 -45.65
CA VAL A 541 -22.76 -11.40 -45.37
C VAL A 541 -22.89 -11.24 -43.85
N LEU A 542 -22.45 -10.07 -43.39
CA LEU A 542 -22.97 -9.41 -42.20
C LEU A 542 -24.42 -8.98 -42.49
N GLN A 543 -25.37 -9.34 -41.62
CA GLN A 543 -26.41 -8.41 -41.20
C GLN A 543 -27.12 -8.91 -39.93
N PRO A 544 -27.41 -8.03 -38.95
CA PRO A 544 -28.15 -8.36 -37.74
C PRO A 544 -29.66 -8.12 -37.94
N HIS A 545 -30.50 -8.89 -37.23
CA HIS A 545 -31.89 -8.53 -36.97
C HIS A 545 -32.34 -9.08 -35.61
N ALA A 546 -32.42 -8.18 -34.64
CA ALA A 546 -33.62 -7.90 -33.86
C ALA A 546 -33.61 -6.40 -33.54
#